data_AF-A0A961B805-F1
#
_entry.id   AF-A0A961B805-F1
#
_cell.length_a   1.000
_cell.length_b   1.000
_cell.length_c   1.000
_cell.angle_alpha   90.00
_cell.angle_beta   90.00
_cell.angle_gamma   90.00
#
_symmetry.space_group_name_H-M   'P 1'
#
loop_
_entity.id
_entity.type
_entity.pdbx_description
1 polymer ?
#
loop_
_entity_poly.entity_id
_entity_poly.type
_entity_poly.pdbx_seq_one_letter_code
_entity_poly.pdbx_strand_id
1 'polypeptide(L)' 'MSILKFLGILFLVLTVFNLLIVVHEWGHFLAARWRGLRIDRFQIWFGKPIWKKTYN' A
#
# COMPACT_ATOMS: atom_id res chain seq x y z
N MET A 1 11.61 -17.45 26.17
CA MET A 1 11.68 -15.97 26.04
C MET A 1 12.20 -15.50 24.68
N SER A 2 13.15 -16.20 24.02
CA SER A 2 13.72 -15.72 22.74
C SER A 2 12.82 -15.90 21.51
N ILE A 3 12.14 -17.05 21.35
CA ILE A 3 11.24 -17.29 20.19
C ILE A 3 10.07 -16.30 20.16
N LEU A 4 9.42 -16.06 21.31
CA LEU A 4 8.26 -15.16 21.37
C LEU A 4 8.63 -13.71 21.04
N LYS A 5 9.81 -13.26 21.50
CA LYS A 5 10.36 -11.95 21.13
C LYS A 5 10.69 -11.87 19.64
N PHE A 6 11.27 -12.92 19.06
CA PHE A 6 11.57 -12.99 17.63
C PHE A 6 10.29 -12.90 16.78
N LEU A 7 9.25 -13.66 17.11
CA LEU A 7 7.95 -13.60 16.44
C LEU A 7 7.28 -12.23 16.57
N GLY A 8 7.35 -11.62 17.76
CA GLY A 8 6.81 -10.27 18.00
C GLY A 8 7.52 -9.20 17.16
N ILE A 9 8.85 -9.26 17.05
CA ILE A 9 9.63 -8.34 16.21
C ILE A 9 9.29 -8.56 14.73
N LEU A 10 9.21 -9.81 14.28
CA LEU A 10 8.86 -10.13 12.88
C LEU A 10 7.48 -9.57 12.52
N PHE A 11 6.49 -9.77 13.40
CA PHE A 11 5.15 -9.22 13.21
C PHE A 11 5.17 -7.70 13.13
N LEU A 12 5.88 -7.03 14.06
CA LEU A 12 6.00 -5.58 14.08
C LEU A 12 6.61 -5.03 12.79
N VAL A 13 7.69 -5.65 12.31
CA VAL A 13 8.35 -5.24 11.05
C VAL A 13 7.38 -5.37 9.87
N LEU A 14 6.67 -6.49 9.75
CA LEU A 14 5.71 -6.70 8.67
C LEU A 14 4.57 -5.69 8.72
N THR A 15 4.02 -5.40 9.90
CA THR A 15 2.94 -4.43 10.06
C THR A 15 3.40 -3.02 9.71
N VAL A 16 4.53 -2.57 10.25
CA VAL A 16 5.06 -1.23 9.99
C VAL A 16 5.42 -1.06 8.52
N PHE A 17 6.03 -2.07 7.90
CA PHE A 17 6.41 -2.02 6.49
C PHE A 17 5.18 -1.97 5.58
N ASN A 18 4.15 -2.77 5.87
CA ASN A 18 2.87 -2.68 5.13
C ASN A 18 2.22 -1.32 5.29
N LEU A 19 2.16 -0.78 6.51
CA LEU A 19 1.57 0.53 6.77
C LEU A 19 2.33 1.64 6.03
N LEU A 20 3.66 1.59 6.04
CA LEU A 20 4.53 2.54 5.34
C LEU A 20 4.25 2.53 3.84
N ILE A 21 4.12 1.34 3.23
CA ILE A 21 3.83 1.21 1.79
C ILE A 21 2.47 1.82 1.45
N VAL A 22 1.43 1.50 2.24
CA VAL A 22 0.08 2.06 2.05
C VAL A 22 0.10 3.59 2.11
N VAL A 23 0.75 4.16 3.13
CA VAL A 23 0.86 5.61 3.28
C VAL A 23 1.68 6.23 2.15
N HIS A 24 2.77 5.59 1.72
CA HIS A 24 3.62 6.05 0.63
C HIS A 24 2.85 6.14 -0.70
N GLU A 25 2.15 5.09 -1.08
CA GLU A 25 1.34 5.06 -2.29
C GLU A 25 0.16 6.03 -2.18
N TRP A 26 -0.46 6.17 -1.01
CA TRP A 26 -1.50 7.17 -0.78
C TRP A 26 -0.97 8.60 -0.94
N GLY A 27 0.26 8.86 -0.52
CA GLY A 27 0.96 10.12 -0.77
C GLY A 27 1.11 10.42 -2.27
N HIS A 28 1.52 9.43 -3.07
CA HIS A 28 1.58 9.58 -4.54
C HIS A 28 0.21 9.86 -5.16
N PHE A 29 -0.83 9.18 -4.69
CA PHE A 29 -2.19 9.42 -5.15
C PHE A 29 -2.67 10.85 -4.82
N LEU A 30 -2.43 11.31 -3.59
CA LEU A 30 -2.77 12.68 -3.20
C LEU A 30 -1.98 13.69 -4.03
N ALA A 31 -0.67 13.50 -4.20
CA ALA A 31 0.18 14.38 -4.98
C ALA A 31 -0.28 14.47 -6.45
N ALA A 32 -0.62 13.34 -7.07
CA ALA A 32 -1.14 13.31 -8.44
C ALA A 32 -2.52 13.99 -8.54
N ARG A 33 -3.41 13.77 -7.56
CA ARG A 33 -4.71 14.44 -7.50
C ARG A 33 -4.56 15.95 -7.33
N TRP A 34 -3.59 16.39 -6.52
CA TRP A 34 -3.32 17.81 -6.29
C TRP A 34 -2.73 18.51 -7.52
N ARG A 35 -2.03 17.75 -8.37
CA ARG A 35 -1.58 18.19 -9.70
C ARG A 35 -2.66 18.13 -10.78
N GLY A 36 -3.89 17.74 -10.45
CA GLY A 36 -5.01 17.66 -11.39
C GLY A 36 -4.94 16.47 -12.34
N LEU A 37 -4.11 15.47 -12.05
CA LEU A 37 -4.04 14.25 -12.84
C LEU A 37 -5.27 13.38 -12.56
N ARG A 38 -5.90 12.86 -13.62
CA ARG A 38 -6.94 11.84 -13.49
C ARG A 38 -6.27 10.50 -13.17
N ILE A 39 -6.59 9.95 -12.00
CA ILE A 39 -6.04 8.68 -11.55
C ILE A 39 -7.15 7.64 -11.65
N ASP A 40 -7.06 6.77 -12.66
CA ASP A 40 -8.07 5.76 -12.93
C ASP A 40 -8.05 4.58 -11.94
N ARG A 41 -6.88 4.28 -11.32
CA ARG A 41 -6.75 3.18 -10.35
C ARG A 41 -5.68 3.46 -9.29
N PHE A 42 -6.06 3.25 -8.03
CA PHE A 42 -5.13 3.16 -6.90
C PHE A 42 -4.67 1.71 -6.73
N GLN A 43 -3.37 1.48 -6.61
CA GLN A 43 -2.77 0.15 -6.49
C GLN A 43 -1.78 0.16 -5.34
N ILE A 44 -1.75 -0.94 -4.57
CA ILE A 44 -0.81 -1.13 -3.48
C ILE A 44 0.05 -2.37 -3.79
N TRP A 45 1.37 -2.30 -3.57
CA TRP A 45 2.34 -3.42 -3.60
C TRP A 45 2.83 -3.98 -4.96
N PHE A 46 2.54 -3.38 -6.13
CA PHE A 46 2.78 -3.96 -7.49
C PHE A 46 1.79 -5.07 -7.92
N GLY A 47 0.52 -4.98 -7.51
CA GLY A 47 -0.53 -5.87 -8.02
C GLY A 47 -1.12 -5.40 -9.35
N LYS A 48 -1.13 -6.26 -10.38
CA LYS A 48 -2.11 -6.17 -11.49
C LYS A 48 -3.48 -5.83 -10.88
N PRO A 49 -4.26 -4.90 -11.48
CA PRO A 49 -5.52 -4.48 -10.88
C PRO A 49 -6.39 -5.71 -10.64
N ILE A 50 -6.66 -6.02 -9.37
CA ILE A 50 -7.45 -7.19 -8.95
C ILE A 50 -8.87 -7.09 -9.51
N TRP A 51 -9.31 -5.87 -9.80
CA TRP A 51 -10.58 -5.61 -10.45
C TRP A 51 -10.49 -4.48 -11.47
N LYS A 52 -10.79 -4.80 -12.73
CA LYS A 52 -11.01 -3.85 -13.83
C LYS A 52 -12.51 -3.91 -14.16
N LYS A 53 -13.27 -2.88 -13.78
CA LYS A 53 -14.63 -2.71 -14.27
C LYS A 53 -14.57 -1.92 -15.57
N THR A 54 -14.68 -2.61 -16.71
CA THR A 54 -14.85 -1.98 -18.02
C THR A 54 -16.33 -1.62 -18.14
N TYR A 55 -16.65 -0.32 -18.20
CA TYR A 55 -17.96 0.13 -18.68
C TYR A 55 -17.82 0.38 -20.18
N ASN A 56 -18.65 -0.29 -20.98
CA ASN A 56 -18.79 -0.06 -22.43
C ASN A 56 -19.73 1.11 -22.68
#